data_AF-A0A957EP52-F1
#
_entry.id   AF-A0A957EP52-F1
#
_cell.length_a   1.000
_cell.length_b   1.000
_cell.length_c   1.000
_cell.angle_alpha   90.00
_cell.angle_beta   90.00
_cell.angle_gamma   90.00
#
_symmetry.space_group_name_H-M   'P 1'
#
loop_
_entity.id
_entity.type
_entity.pdbx_description
1 polymer ?
#
loop_
_entity_poly.entity_id
_entity_poly.type
_entity_poly.pdbx_seq_one_letter_code
_entity_poly.pdbx_strand_id
1 'polypeptide(L)'
;MARQIELNPVSHLTVGTIGPPGQRTFYLQGGRGTQMISLVIEKEQAVMLANSFESLLEDLNKRYPQAETQEPVWMDMRLREPIETLFRVGNMGVGYNEASQQIVLVAYELVEEDEEASVVSYWATREQVQALIQHTYEVVKAGRPICGNCGRPIDADGHFCPNRNGHMH
;
A
#
# COMPACT_ATOMS: atom_id res chain seq x y z
N MET A 1 -6.08 0.27 25.34
CA MET A 1 -7.47 -0.01 24.90
C MET A 1 -7.46 -0.02 23.39
N ALA A 2 -7.98 -1.09 22.80
CA ALA A 2 -8.10 -1.23 21.36
C ALA A 2 -8.93 -0.07 20.79
N ARG A 3 -8.46 0.50 19.68
CA ARG A 3 -9.17 1.57 18.98
C ARG A 3 -9.83 1.01 17.74
N GLN A 4 -11.07 1.43 17.47
CA GLN A 4 -11.71 1.20 16.19
C GLN A 4 -11.84 2.55 15.48
N ILE A 5 -11.11 2.72 14.38
CA ILE A 5 -11.07 3.96 13.60
C ILE A 5 -11.64 3.68 12.21
N GLU A 6 -12.52 4.56 11.74
CA GLU A 6 -13.13 4.43 10.42
C GLU A 6 -12.93 5.71 9.61
N LEU A 7 -12.34 5.59 8.43
CA LEU A 7 -12.19 6.65 7.44
C LEU A 7 -13.16 6.39 6.28
N ASN A 8 -14.39 6.92 6.41
CA ASN A 8 -15.45 6.71 5.42
C ASN A 8 -16.09 8.03 4.92
N PRO A 9 -15.94 8.39 3.63
CA PRO A 9 -14.94 7.89 2.69
C PRO A 9 -13.53 8.41 3.03
N VAL A 10 -12.50 7.79 2.45
CA VAL A 10 -11.16 8.36 2.42
C VAL A 10 -11.05 9.48 1.39
N SER A 11 -10.37 10.56 1.78
CA SER A 11 -9.94 11.65 0.89
C SER A 11 -8.54 11.40 0.31
N HIS A 12 -7.79 10.48 0.91
CA HIS A 12 -6.46 10.06 0.49
C HIS A 12 -6.24 8.62 0.97
N LEU A 13 -5.63 7.79 0.13
CA LEU A 13 -5.22 6.43 0.47
C LEU A 13 -4.01 6.08 -0.38
N THR A 14 -2.90 5.69 0.26
CA THR A 14 -1.66 5.34 -0.44
C THR A 14 -0.88 4.24 0.30
N VAL A 15 -0.01 3.56 -0.43
CA VAL A 15 1.09 2.78 0.11
C VAL A 15 2.39 3.47 -0.28
N GLY A 16 3.25 3.75 0.69
CA GLY A 16 4.54 4.38 0.45
C GLY A 16 5.66 3.78 1.29
N THR A 17 6.89 4.26 1.07
CA THR A 17 8.07 3.80 1.82
C THR A 17 8.99 4.92 2.23
N ILE A 18 9.66 4.77 3.38
CA ILE A 18 10.75 5.64 3.83
C ILE A 18 12.00 4.80 4.06
N GLY A 19 13.17 5.36 3.77
CA GLY A 19 14.48 4.72 4.02
C GLY A 19 15.20 4.31 2.73
N PRO A 20 16.49 3.95 2.82
CA PRO A 20 17.29 3.56 1.67
C PRO A 20 16.86 2.19 1.11
N PRO A 21 17.15 1.88 -0.16
CA PRO A 21 16.85 0.57 -0.75
C PRO A 21 17.40 -0.57 0.11
N GLY A 22 16.56 -1.55 0.47
CA GLY A 22 16.96 -2.66 1.35
C GLY A 22 16.69 -2.44 2.84
N GLN A 23 16.45 -1.20 3.28
CA GLN A 23 16.07 -0.85 4.66
C GLN A 23 14.81 0.05 4.66
N ARG A 24 13.89 -0.20 3.72
CA ARG A 24 12.66 0.58 3.57
C ARG A 24 11.61 0.11 4.58
N THR A 25 11.01 1.05 5.30
CA THR A 25 9.76 0.82 6.04
C THR A 25 8.59 1.15 5.13
N PHE A 26 7.64 0.22 4.99
CA PHE A 26 6.42 0.43 4.22
C PHE A 26 5.31 0.95 5.11
N TYR A 27 4.49 1.84 4.55
CA TYR A 27 3.37 2.48 5.22
C TYR A 27 2.12 2.36 4.37
N LEU A 28 1.00 1.98 5.00
CA LEU A 28 -0.35 2.24 4.50
C LEU A 28 -0.84 3.53 5.15
N GLN A 29 -1.13 4.56 4.36
CA GLN A 29 -1.59 5.84 4.87
C GLN A 29 -2.94 6.20 4.26
N GLY A 30 -3.91 6.55 5.11
CA GLY A 30 -5.20 7.06 4.68
C GLY A 30 -5.59 8.30 5.44
N GLY A 31 -6.40 9.15 4.81
CA GLY A 31 -6.79 10.44 5.38
C GLY A 31 -8.23 10.81 5.10
N ARG A 32 -8.84 11.55 6.03
CA ARG A 32 -10.18 12.13 5.90
C ARG A 32 -10.20 13.52 6.53
N GLY A 33 -10.37 14.55 5.71
CA GLY A 33 -10.28 15.94 6.18
C GLY A 33 -8.90 16.22 6.77
N THR A 34 -8.85 16.57 8.06
CA THR A 34 -7.59 16.83 8.78
C THR A 34 -7.02 15.59 9.46
N GLN A 35 -7.75 14.47 9.49
CA GLN A 35 -7.27 13.23 10.10
C GLN A 35 -6.40 12.46 9.12
N MET A 36 -5.22 12.05 9.57
CA MET A 36 -4.28 11.20 8.84
C MET A 36 -3.91 9.99 9.71
N ILE A 37 -4.03 8.78 9.18
CA ILE A 37 -3.66 7.54 9.86
C ILE A 37 -2.64 6.81 9.01
N SER A 38 -1.43 6.63 9.56
CA SER A 38 -0.37 5.83 8.95
C SER A 38 -0.17 4.55 9.74
N LEU A 39 -0.12 3.42 9.05
CA LEU A 39 0.15 2.10 9.61
C LEU A 39 1.42 1.54 8.99
N VAL A 40 2.25 0.89 9.79
CA VAL A 40 3.40 0.16 9.26
C VAL A 40 2.92 -1.19 8.73
N ILE A 41 3.25 -1.50 7.48
CA ILE A 41 2.95 -2.78 6.85
C ILE A 41 4.25 -3.44 6.40
N GLU A 42 4.20 -4.75 6.20
CA GLU A 42 5.28 -5.48 5.53
C GLU A 42 5.20 -5.30 4.01
N LYS A 43 6.31 -5.51 3.31
CA LYS A 43 6.34 -5.44 1.83
C LYS A 43 5.42 -6.49 1.22
N GLU A 44 5.41 -7.69 1.79
CA GLU A 44 4.59 -8.81 1.34
C GLU A 44 3.11 -8.51 1.52
N GLN A 45 2.74 -7.87 2.64
CA GLN A 45 1.39 -7.38 2.91
C GLN A 45 0.93 -6.35 1.85
N ALA A 46 1.81 -5.42 1.45
CA ALA A 46 1.51 -4.47 0.38
C ALA A 46 1.22 -5.18 -0.97
N VAL A 47 2.03 -6.18 -1.33
CA VAL A 47 1.85 -6.96 -2.55
C VAL A 47 0.55 -7.76 -2.51
N MET A 48 0.29 -8.44 -1.39
CA MET A 48 -0.95 -9.22 -1.21
C MET A 48 -2.18 -8.32 -1.32
N LEU A 49 -2.14 -7.14 -0.72
CA LEU A 49 -3.22 -6.16 -0.79
C LEU A 49 -3.51 -5.73 -2.24
N ALA A 50 -2.47 -5.40 -3.02
CA ALA A 50 -2.63 -5.00 -4.42
C ALA A 50 -3.29 -6.12 -5.25
N ASN A 51 -2.82 -7.37 -5.09
CA ASN A 51 -3.39 -8.53 -5.78
C ASN A 51 -4.85 -8.79 -5.37
N SER A 52 -5.18 -8.66 -4.08
CA SER A 52 -6.54 -8.85 -3.57
C SER A 52 -7.49 -7.77 -4.11
N PHE A 53 -7.04 -6.52 -4.19
CA PHE A 53 -7.82 -5.45 -4.80
C PHE A 53 -8.02 -5.64 -6.30
N GLU A 54 -7.00 -6.09 -7.03
CA GLU A 54 -7.09 -6.39 -8.47
C GLU A 54 -8.15 -7.48 -8.73
N SER A 55 -8.07 -8.59 -7.99
CA SER A 55 -9.06 -9.66 -8.07
C SER A 55 -10.47 -9.19 -7.74
N LEU A 56 -10.62 -8.36 -6.70
CA LEU A 56 -11.92 -7.79 -6.32
C LEU A 56 -12.47 -6.86 -7.41
N LEU A 57 -11.64 -5.98 -7.99
CA LEU A 57 -12.07 -5.09 -9.07
C LEU A 57 -12.48 -5.85 -10.32
N GLU A 58 -11.76 -6.91 -10.69
CA GLU A 58 -12.14 -7.77 -11.81
C GLU A 58 -13.53 -8.38 -11.62
N ASP A 59 -13.82 -8.91 -10.44
CA ASP A 59 -15.13 -9.47 -10.10
C ASP A 59 -16.23 -8.41 -10.09
N LEU A 60 -15.93 -7.23 -9.54
CA LEU A 60 -16.87 -6.12 -9.49
C LEU A 60 -17.19 -5.55 -10.89
N ASN A 61 -16.21 -5.51 -11.79
CA ASN A 61 -16.40 -5.05 -13.17
C ASN A 61 -17.26 -6.03 -13.98
N LYS A 62 -17.16 -7.34 -13.71
CA LYS A 62 -18.04 -8.35 -14.32
C LYS A 62 -19.48 -8.23 -13.83
N ARG A 63 -19.68 -8.02 -12.52
CA ARG A 63 -21.02 -7.98 -11.89
C ARG A 63 -21.73 -6.64 -12.07
N TYR A 64 -20.97 -5.55 -11.98
CA TYR A 64 -21.47 -4.18 -12.08
C TYR A 64 -20.58 -3.40 -13.05
N PRO A 65 -20.77 -3.61 -14.38
CA PRO A 65 -20.06 -2.86 -15.38
C PRO A 65 -20.29 -1.36 -15.18
N GLN A 66 -19.21 -0.60 -15.06
CA GLN A 66 -19.26 0.86 -15.09
C GLN A 66 -18.84 1.34 -16.47
N ALA A 67 -19.34 2.51 -16.88
CA ALA A 67 -18.84 3.15 -18.08
C ALA A 67 -17.35 3.45 -17.89
N GLU A 68 -16.51 3.03 -18.84
CA GLU A 68 -15.10 3.37 -18.82
C GLU A 68 -14.95 4.89 -18.81
N THR A 69 -14.42 5.44 -17.72
CA THR A 69 -13.99 6.84 -17.70
C THR A 69 -12.78 6.95 -18.61
N GLN A 70 -12.92 7.68 -19.72
CA GLN A 70 -11.90 7.77 -20.77
C GLN A 70 -10.61 8.48 -20.33
N GLU A 71 -10.64 9.20 -19.21
CA GLU A 71 -9.49 9.92 -18.68
C GLU A 71 -9.03 9.32 -17.34
N PRO A 72 -7.74 8.99 -17.20
CA PRO A 72 -7.19 8.56 -15.93
C PRO A 72 -7.26 9.70 -14.92
N VAL A 73 -7.97 9.49 -13.81
CA VAL A 73 -8.01 10.44 -12.69
C VAL A 73 -6.63 10.45 -12.02
N TRP A 74 -5.88 11.53 -12.19
CA TRP A 74 -4.62 11.71 -11.48
C TRP A 74 -4.89 11.86 -9.98
N MET A 75 -4.24 11.03 -9.17
CA MET A 75 -4.36 11.05 -7.70
C MET A 75 -2.97 11.23 -7.09
N ASP A 76 -2.87 12.10 -6.07
CA ASP A 76 -1.64 12.26 -5.31
C ASP A 76 -1.44 11.06 -4.38
N MET A 77 -0.46 10.22 -4.73
CA MET A 77 -0.12 8.98 -4.04
C MET A 77 1.08 9.13 -3.10
N ARG A 78 1.59 10.34 -2.86
CA ARG A 78 2.71 10.54 -1.93
C ARG A 78 2.24 10.40 -0.48
N LEU A 79 3.11 9.88 0.38
CA LEU A 79 2.92 9.99 1.83
C LEU A 79 2.90 11.46 2.24
N ARG A 80 2.03 11.79 3.18
CA ARG A 80 1.90 13.12 3.77
C ARG A 80 2.65 13.19 5.09
N GLU A 81 3.40 14.27 5.28
CA GLU A 81 4.13 14.55 6.51
C GLU A 81 3.30 15.38 7.51
N PRO A 82 3.50 15.20 8.83
CA PRO A 82 4.39 14.22 9.45
C PRO A 82 3.82 12.79 9.39
N ILE A 83 4.69 11.80 9.23
CA ILE A 83 4.29 10.39 9.18
C ILE A 83 4.33 9.82 10.60
N GLU A 84 3.21 9.99 11.29
CA GLU A 84 3.00 9.41 12.62
C GLU A 84 2.36 8.02 12.48
N THR A 85 3.06 7.01 13.00
CA THR A 85 2.59 5.63 12.96
C THR A 85 1.62 5.37 14.09
N LEU A 86 0.45 4.82 13.77
CA LEU A 86 -0.50 4.37 14.78
C LEU A 86 -0.13 2.98 15.31
N PHE A 87 0.06 1.99 14.42
CA PHE A 87 0.50 0.64 14.78
C PHE A 87 1.12 -0.12 13.59
N ARG A 88 1.69 -1.30 13.87
CA ARG A 88 2.11 -2.28 12.86
C ARG A 88 0.97 -3.24 12.55
N VAL A 89 0.71 -3.48 11.28
CA VAL A 89 -0.39 -4.33 10.82
C VAL A 89 -0.01 -5.80 10.93
N GLY A 90 -0.86 -6.60 11.58
CA GLY A 90 -0.76 -8.06 11.60
C GLY A 90 -1.52 -8.70 10.45
N ASN A 91 -2.74 -8.22 10.17
CA ASN A 91 -3.62 -8.78 9.15
C ASN A 91 -4.43 -7.67 8.43
N MET A 92 -4.80 -7.91 7.18
CA MET A 92 -5.68 -7.05 6.40
C MET A 92 -6.76 -7.86 5.69
N GLY A 93 -7.96 -7.29 5.62
CA GLY A 93 -9.09 -7.81 4.85
C GLY A 93 -9.64 -6.76 3.89
N VAL A 94 -10.17 -7.21 2.76
CA VAL A 94 -10.86 -6.35 1.79
C VAL A 94 -12.30 -6.81 1.60
N GLY A 95 -13.20 -5.86 1.37
CA GLY A 95 -14.61 -6.12 1.10
C GLY A 95 -15.23 -5.07 0.18
N TYR A 96 -16.44 -5.33 -0.27
CA TYR A 96 -17.22 -4.40 -1.07
C TYR A 96 -18.61 -4.21 -0.49
N ASN A 97 -19.07 -2.97 -0.41
CA ASN A 97 -20.42 -2.63 -0.01
C ASN A 97 -21.22 -2.19 -1.24
N GLU A 98 -22.24 -2.95 -1.60
CA GLU A 98 -23.08 -2.66 -2.76
C GLU A 98 -23.93 -1.40 -2.59
N ALA A 99 -24.41 -1.13 -1.37
CA ALA A 99 -25.30 -0.01 -1.08
C ALA A 99 -24.58 1.35 -1.21
N SER A 100 -23.34 1.44 -0.71
CA SER A 100 -22.51 2.65 -0.84
C SER A 100 -21.57 2.62 -2.04
N GLN A 101 -21.51 1.51 -2.76
CA GLN A 101 -20.60 1.25 -3.89
C GLN A 101 -19.11 1.45 -3.56
N GLN A 102 -18.72 1.21 -2.31
CA GLN A 102 -17.35 1.40 -1.84
C GLN A 102 -16.64 0.08 -1.56
N ILE A 103 -15.32 0.09 -1.76
CA ILE A 103 -14.42 -0.94 -1.28
C ILE A 103 -13.96 -0.55 0.12
N VAL A 104 -13.99 -1.51 1.05
CA VAL A 104 -13.46 -1.35 2.40
C VAL A 104 -12.19 -2.16 2.56
N LEU A 105 -11.13 -1.53 3.05
CA LEU A 105 -9.92 -2.17 3.54
C LEU A 105 -9.90 -2.08 5.06
N VAL A 106 -9.81 -3.22 5.73
CA VAL A 106 -9.73 -3.31 7.18
C VAL A 106 -8.33 -3.79 7.56
N ALA A 107 -7.62 -3.03 8.38
CA ALA A 107 -6.30 -3.38 8.89
C ALA A 107 -6.36 -3.61 10.40
N TYR A 108 -5.84 -4.76 10.83
CA TYR A 108 -5.78 -5.18 12.23
C TYR A 108 -4.35 -5.03 12.75
N GLU A 109 -4.23 -4.47 13.94
CA GLU A 109 -2.97 -4.35 14.68
C GLU A 109 -2.34 -5.73 14.94
N LEU A 110 -1.02 -5.79 14.85
CA LEU A 110 -0.24 -6.93 15.32
C LEU A 110 -0.10 -6.84 16.84
N VAL A 111 -0.74 -7.76 17.55
CA VAL A 111 -0.71 -7.88 19.02
C VAL A 111 -0.34 -9.30 19.43
N GLU A 112 0.02 -9.50 20.70
CA GLU A 112 0.24 -10.83 21.27
C GLU A 112 -1.08 -11.62 21.42
N GLU A 113 -0.99 -12.93 21.60
CA GLU A 113 -2.15 -13.75 21.96
C GLU A 113 -2.75 -13.22 23.28
N ASP A 114 -4.08 -13.14 23.35
CA ASP A 114 -4.88 -12.56 24.45
C ASP A 114 -4.94 -11.03 24.56
N GLU A 115 -4.35 -10.28 23.63
CA GLU A 115 -4.53 -8.83 23.55
C GLU A 115 -5.62 -8.40 22.55
N GLU A 116 -6.30 -7.28 22.84
CA GLU A 116 -7.26 -6.68 21.92
C GLU A 116 -6.56 -5.83 20.86
N ALA A 117 -6.68 -6.22 19.59
CA ALA A 117 -6.10 -5.49 18.46
C ALA A 117 -6.89 -4.22 18.12
N SER A 118 -6.19 -3.11 17.87
CA SER A 118 -6.79 -1.95 17.21
C SER A 118 -7.11 -2.25 15.75
N VAL A 119 -8.12 -1.57 15.21
CA VAL A 119 -8.64 -1.78 13.85
C VAL A 119 -8.82 -0.43 13.17
N VAL A 120 -8.36 -0.33 11.91
CA VAL A 120 -8.62 0.82 11.04
C VAL A 120 -9.30 0.35 9.76
N SER A 121 -10.41 1.00 9.40
CA SER A 121 -11.13 0.76 8.15
C SER A 121 -11.02 1.96 7.21
N TYR A 122 -10.63 1.70 5.96
CA TYR A 122 -10.51 2.69 4.88
C TYR A 122 -11.57 2.39 3.82
N TRP A 123 -12.45 3.35 3.54
CA TRP A 123 -13.49 3.18 2.52
C TRP A 123 -13.18 4.03 1.29
N ALA A 124 -12.90 3.36 0.18
CA ALA A 124 -12.43 3.97 -1.05
C ALA A 124 -13.35 3.64 -2.23
N THR A 125 -13.33 4.49 -3.26
CA THR A 125 -13.99 4.20 -4.53
C THR A 125 -13.18 3.20 -5.35
N ARG A 126 -13.79 2.62 -6.39
CA ARG A 126 -13.10 1.69 -7.30
C ARG A 126 -11.93 2.37 -8.02
N GLU A 127 -12.08 3.64 -8.38
CA GLU A 127 -11.06 4.45 -9.05
C GLU A 127 -9.87 4.71 -8.12
N GLN A 128 -10.12 5.02 -6.84
CA GLN A 128 -9.06 5.19 -5.85
C GLN A 128 -8.27 3.89 -5.65
N VAL A 129 -8.98 2.77 -5.57
CA VAL A 129 -8.35 1.44 -5.44
C VAL A 129 -7.55 1.08 -6.70
N GLN A 130 -8.07 1.37 -7.90
CA GLN A 130 -7.35 1.12 -9.15
C GLN A 130 -6.03 1.90 -9.21
N ALA A 131 -6.06 3.19 -8.86
CA ALA A 131 -4.87 4.01 -8.80
C ALA A 131 -3.88 3.51 -7.72
N LEU A 132 -4.40 3.06 -6.57
CA LEU A 132 -3.59 2.50 -5.48
C LEU A 132 -2.88 1.21 -5.88
N ILE A 133 -3.53 0.30 -6.62
CA ILE A 133 -2.92 -0.96 -7.09
C ILE A 133 -1.68 -0.66 -7.92
N GLN A 134 -1.85 0.19 -8.95
CA GLN A 134 -0.76 0.56 -9.85
C GLN A 134 0.41 1.20 -9.08
N HIS A 135 0.09 2.15 -8.19
CA HIS A 135 1.09 2.80 -7.36
C HIS A 135 1.81 1.81 -6.42
N THR A 136 1.08 0.89 -5.81
CA THR A 136 1.65 -0.11 -4.88
C THR A 136 2.67 -0.99 -5.59
N TYR A 137 2.36 -1.44 -6.81
CA TYR A 137 3.34 -2.20 -7.60
C TYR A 137 4.58 -1.37 -7.93
N GLU A 138 4.43 -0.09 -8.26
CA GLU A 138 5.57 0.80 -8.51
C GLU A 138 6.45 0.96 -7.26
N VAL A 139 5.86 1.22 -6.09
CA VAL A 139 6.58 1.36 -4.82
C VAL A 139 7.32 0.07 -4.44
N VAL A 140 6.66 -1.08 -4.60
CA VAL A 140 7.26 -2.39 -4.34
C VAL A 140 8.41 -2.67 -5.32
N LYS A 141 8.19 -2.43 -6.62
CA LYS A 141 9.14 -2.67 -7.72
C LYS A 141 10.29 -1.69 -7.74
N ALA A 142 10.13 -0.48 -7.19
CA ALA A 142 11.20 0.51 -6.96
C ALA A 142 12.24 0.04 -5.93
N GLY A 143 12.39 -1.28 -5.77
CA GLY A 143 13.51 -1.90 -5.10
C GLY A 143 14.84 -1.55 -5.74
N ARG A 144 15.88 -2.06 -5.05
CA ARG A 144 17.31 -1.97 -5.35
C ARG A 144 17.60 -1.64 -6.82
N PRO A 145 18.26 -0.51 -7.13
CA PRO A 145 18.58 -0.14 -8.50
C PRO A 145 19.28 -1.30 -9.19
N ILE A 146 18.92 -1.57 -10.45
CA ILE A 146 19.54 -2.66 -11.21
C ILE A 146 20.89 -2.18 -11.74
N CYS A 147 21.94 -2.97 -11.52
CA CYS A 147 23.25 -2.70 -12.09
C CYS A 147 23.21 -2.79 -13.62
N GLY A 148 23.46 -1.67 -14.30
CA GLY A 148 23.51 -1.62 -15.77
C GLY A 148 24.60 -2.49 -16.42
N ASN A 149 25.56 -3.03 -15.64
CA ASN A 149 26.64 -3.88 -16.15
C ASN A 149 26.35 -5.38 -16.03
N CYS A 150 25.68 -5.83 -14.97
CA CYS A 150 25.43 -7.26 -14.72
C CYS A 150 23.94 -7.64 -14.57
N GLY A 151 23.04 -6.67 -14.57
CA GLY A 151 21.60 -6.89 -14.45
C GLY A 151 21.14 -7.33 -13.05
N ARG A 152 22.04 -7.35 -12.05
CA ARG A 152 21.70 -7.72 -10.67
C ARG A 152 21.23 -6.51 -9.84
N PRO A 153 20.35 -6.69 -8.85
CA PRO A 153 20.00 -5.64 -7.91
C PRO A 153 21.21 -5.17 -7.08
N ILE A 154 21.30 -3.86 -6.82
CA ILE A 154 22.33 -3.23 -5.99
C ILE A 154 21.83 -3.08 -4.54
N ASP A 155 22.54 -3.66 -3.56
CA ASP A 155 22.19 -3.51 -2.14
C ASP A 155 22.56 -2.11 -1.61
N ALA A 156 22.07 -1.76 -0.40
CA ALA A 156 22.35 -0.46 0.22
C ALA A 156 23.85 -0.19 0.41
N ASP A 157 24.59 -1.24 0.78
CA ASP A 157 26.04 -1.23 0.99
C ASP A 157 26.84 -1.47 -0.30
N GLY A 158 26.14 -1.50 -1.44
CA GLY A 158 26.69 -1.82 -2.74
C GLY A 158 26.46 -3.26 -3.19
N HIS A 159 26.95 -3.61 -4.38
CA HIS A 159 26.96 -5.02 -4.80
C HIS A 159 28.26 -5.40 -5.51
N PHE A 160 28.59 -6.68 -5.44
CA PHE A 160 29.68 -7.25 -6.22
C PHE A 160 29.25 -7.46 -7.68
N CYS A 161 29.86 -6.71 -8.61
CA CYS A 161 29.59 -6.81 -10.04
C CYS A 161 30.67 -7.67 -10.75
N PRO A 162 30.36 -8.92 -11.16
CA PRO A 162 31.33 -9.78 -11.83
C PRO A 162 31.78 -9.24 -13.20
N ASN A 163 30.97 -8.39 -13.85
CA ASN A 163 31.27 -7.81 -15.17
C ASN A 163 32.14 -6.52 -15.10
N ARG A 164 32.67 -6.16 -13.91
CA ARG A 164 33.56 -5.00 -13.71
C ARG A 164 34.87 -5.36 -12.99
N ASN A 165 35.39 -6.57 -13.19
CA ASN A 165 36.65 -7.02 -12.56
C ASN A 165 36.68 -6.85 -11.02
N GLY A 166 35.51 -6.93 -10.35
CA GLY A 166 35.44 -7.05 -8.89
C GLY A 166 35.40 -5.76 -8.06
N HIS A 167 35.14 -4.58 -8.64
CA HIS A 167 34.97 -3.34 -7.85
C HIS A 167 33.55 -3.19 -7.28
N MET A 168 33.44 -2.87 -5.97
CA MET A 168 32.18 -2.46 -5.32
C MET A 168 31.86 -0.99 -5.63
N HIS A 169 30.57 -0.70 -5.84
CA HIS A 169 29.98 0.63 -5.75
C HIS A 169 28.97 0.61 -4.62
#